data_AF-A0A3A1UTI7-F1
#
_entry.id   AF-A0A3A1UTI7-F1
#
_cell.length_a   1.000
_cell.length_b   1.000
_cell.length_c   1.000
_cell.angle_alpha   90.00
_cell.angle_beta   90.00
_cell.angle_gamma   90.00
#
_symmetry.space_group_name_H-M   'P 1'
#
loop_
_entity.id
_entity.type
_entity.pdbx_description
1 polymer ?
#
loop_
_entity_poly.entity_id
_entity_poly.type
_entity_poly.pdbx_seq_one_letter_code
_entity_poly.pdbx_strand_id
1 'polypeptide(L)'
;MKLFTKEFKKIVVDNHPFLCVIDQSSENEHISFKIYPSNTKTSYFWIFFSWKINWETNLCQPMVCAKLIHYAISSGWDYKSERAVLKLQDGDILVDRLGLDEVIR
;
A
#
# COMPACT_ATOMS: atom_id res chain seq x y z
N MET A 1 1.29 -16.41 14.79
CA MET A 1 2.35 -16.45 13.77
C MET A 1 1.85 -15.68 12.56
N LYS A 2 2.53 -14.61 12.11
CA LYS A 2 2.11 -13.82 10.94
C LYS A 2 2.33 -14.69 9.70
N LEU A 3 1.29 -14.92 8.91
CA LEU A 3 1.41 -15.67 7.67
C LEU A 3 1.99 -14.72 6.62
N PHE A 4 3.23 -14.98 6.19
CA PHE A 4 3.93 -14.24 5.15
C PHE A 4 3.39 -14.66 3.79
N THR A 5 2.22 -14.12 3.44
CA THR A 5 1.49 -14.44 2.21
C THR A 5 0.96 -13.18 1.56
N LYS A 6 0.31 -13.37 0.42
CA LYS A 6 -0.39 -12.32 -0.29
C LYS A 6 -1.77 -12.07 0.32
N GLU A 7 -2.02 -10.82 0.71
CA GLU A 7 -3.30 -10.34 1.23
C GLU A 7 -3.97 -9.33 0.30
N PHE A 8 -5.29 -9.28 0.38
CA PHE A 8 -6.12 -8.35 -0.38
C PHE A 8 -7.00 -7.57 0.60
N LYS A 9 -7.01 -6.24 0.49
CA LYS A 9 -7.87 -5.37 1.30
C LYS A 9 -8.68 -4.46 0.38
N LYS A 10 -10.00 -4.52 0.51
CA LYS A 10 -10.91 -3.57 -0.13
C LYS A 10 -11.19 -2.44 0.85
N ILE A 11 -11.03 -1.20 0.42
CA ILE A 11 -11.25 -0.02 1.26
C ILE A 11 -11.88 1.09 0.42
N VAL A 12 -12.69 1.93 1.06
CA VAL A 12 -13.23 3.14 0.43
C VAL A 12 -12.52 4.35 1.02
N VAL A 13 -11.95 5.19 0.16
CA VAL A 13 -11.30 6.44 0.54
C VAL A 13 -11.93 7.55 -0.29
N ASP A 14 -12.41 8.61 0.36
CA ASP A 14 -13.10 9.73 -0.28
C ASP A 14 -14.23 9.30 -1.24
N ASN A 15 -15.05 8.33 -0.82
CA ASN A 15 -16.14 7.72 -1.60
C ASN A 15 -15.69 6.97 -2.88
N HIS A 16 -14.39 6.68 -3.02
CA HIS A 16 -13.85 5.87 -4.12
C HIS A 16 -13.36 4.52 -3.59
N PRO A 17 -13.79 3.39 -4.19
CA PRO A 17 -13.37 2.06 -3.76
C PRO A 17 -12.00 1.69 -4.34
N PHE A 18 -11.11 1.20 -3.49
CA PHE A 18 -9.77 0.73 -3.83
C PHE A 18 -9.55 -0.73 -3.39
N LEU A 19 -8.67 -1.41 -4.10
CA LEU A 19 -8.13 -2.71 -3.75
C LEU A 19 -6.62 -2.57 -3.47
N CYS A 20 -6.24 -2.79 -2.22
CA CYS A 20 -4.85 -2.95 -1.84
C CYS A 20 -4.46 -4.43 -1.96
N VAL A 21 -3.35 -4.70 -2.63
CA VAL A 21 -2.72 -6.01 -2.73
C VAL A 21 -1.38 -5.93 -2.01
N ILE A 22 -1.25 -6.66 -0.91
CA ILE A 22 -0.07 -6.66 -0.06
C ILE A 22 0.60 -8.01 -0.20
N ASP A 23 1.76 -8.06 -0.84
CA ASP A 23 2.53 -9.30 -1.02
C ASP A 23 3.67 -9.31 -0.01
N GLN A 24 3.49 -10.12 1.04
CA GLN A 24 4.51 -10.37 2.07
C GLN A 24 5.04 -11.79 1.96
N SER A 25 5.09 -12.38 0.76
CA SER A 25 5.61 -13.75 0.58
C SER A 25 7.12 -13.76 0.80
N SER A 26 7.62 -14.66 1.65
CA SER A 26 9.03 -14.71 2.07
C SER A 26 10.04 -14.99 0.95
N GLU A 27 9.56 -15.47 -0.20
CA GLU A 27 10.33 -15.63 -1.43
C GLU A 27 10.68 -14.30 -2.13
N ASN A 28 10.01 -13.20 -1.77
CA ASN A 28 10.27 -11.88 -2.33
C ASN A 28 11.38 -11.15 -1.58
N GLU A 29 12.27 -10.48 -2.31
CA GLU A 29 13.30 -9.60 -1.72
C GLU A 29 12.71 -8.41 -0.95
N HIS A 30 11.51 -7.98 -1.33
CA HIS A 30 10.80 -6.84 -0.76
C HIS A 30 9.32 -7.16 -0.53
N ILE A 31 8.73 -6.51 0.47
CA ILE A 31 7.29 -6.48 0.62
C ILE A 31 6.72 -5.54 -0.44
N SER A 32 5.69 -5.98 -1.15
CA SER A 32 5.06 -5.17 -2.19
C SER A 32 3.65 -4.73 -1.76
N PHE A 33 3.34 -3.46 -1.96
CA PHE A 33 2.02 -2.90 -1.69
C PHE A 33 1.51 -2.22 -2.95
N LYS A 34 0.46 -2.78 -3.57
CA LYS A 34 -0.15 -2.22 -4.77
C LYS A 34 -1.55 -1.70 -4.46
N ILE A 35 -1.84 -0.49 -4.91
CA ILE A 35 -3.15 0.13 -4.81
C ILE A 35 -3.76 0.15 -6.20
N TYR A 36 -4.92 -0.46 -6.35
CA TYR A 36 -5.73 -0.41 -7.57
C TYR A 36 -7.04 0.33 -7.28
N PRO A 37 -7.47 1.26 -8.13
CA PRO A 37 -8.82 1.78 -8.06
C PRO A 37 -9.78 0.70 -8.61
N SER A 38 -10.95 0.52 -8.02
CA SER A 38 -11.80 -0.64 -8.37
C SER A 38 -12.39 -0.57 -9.77
N ASN A 39 -12.46 0.63 -10.35
CA ASN A 39 -12.97 0.89 -11.69
C ASN A 39 -11.94 0.60 -12.79
N THR A 40 -10.64 0.60 -12.51
CA THR A 40 -9.60 0.30 -13.50
C THR A 40 -8.55 -0.67 -12.95
N LYS A 41 -8.31 -1.77 -13.67
CA LYS A 41 -7.26 -2.75 -13.30
C LYS A 41 -5.88 -2.41 -13.86
N THR A 42 -5.81 -1.38 -14.69
CA THR A 42 -4.60 -0.97 -15.42
C THR A 42 -3.89 0.21 -14.75
N SER A 43 -4.57 0.97 -13.91
CA SER A 43 -3.99 2.02 -13.07
C SER A 43 -3.59 1.45 -11.72
N TYR A 44 -2.36 1.71 -11.27
CA TYR A 44 -1.95 1.32 -9.92
C TYR A 44 -0.79 2.13 -9.37
N PHE A 45 -0.79 2.29 -8.06
CA PHE A 45 0.35 2.79 -7.30
C PHE A 45 1.08 1.61 -6.65
N TRP A 46 2.39 1.49 -6.87
CA TRP A 46 3.19 0.38 -6.37
C TRP A 46 4.29 0.84 -5.43
N ILE A 47 4.21 0.43 -4.18
CA ILE A 47 5.20 0.72 -3.14
C ILE A 47 5.97 -0.55 -2.83
N PHE A 48 7.28 -0.41 -2.65
CA PHE A 48 8.15 -1.46 -2.15
C PHE A 48 8.63 -1.07 -0.75
N PHE A 49 8.54 -2.02 0.17
CA PHE A 49 9.04 -1.87 1.53
C PHE A 49 10.09 -2.94 1.78
N SER A 50 11.08 -2.63 2.61
CA SER A 50 11.97 -3.65 3.12
C SER A 50 11.28 -4.51 4.18
N TRP A 51 11.87 -5.66 4.48
CA TRP A 51 11.31 -6.60 5.46
C TRP A 51 11.31 -6.08 6.90
N LYS A 52 12.14 -5.08 7.25
CA LYS A 52 12.12 -4.47 8.61
C LYS A 52 10.77 -3.85 8.94
N ILE A 53 10.08 -3.31 7.93
CA ILE A 53 8.77 -2.67 8.07
C ILE A 53 7.72 -3.64 8.61
N ASN A 54 7.86 -4.94 8.38
CA ASN A 54 6.90 -5.92 8.88
C ASN A 54 6.88 -6.05 10.42
N TRP A 55 7.93 -5.58 11.08
CA TRP A 55 8.05 -5.48 12.54
C TRP A 55 7.56 -4.13 13.08
N GLU A 56 7.65 -3.08 12.26
CA GLU A 56 7.32 -1.69 12.64
C GLU A 56 5.86 -1.34 12.37
N THR A 57 5.22 -1.94 11.36
CA THR A 57 3.84 -1.64 11.00
C THR A 57 3.07 -2.87 10.52
N ASN A 58 1.74 -2.76 10.57
CA ASN A 58 0.84 -3.72 9.94
C ASN A 58 0.26 -3.11 8.66
N LEU A 59 0.95 -3.32 7.53
CA LEU A 59 0.51 -2.87 6.22
C LEU A 59 -0.89 -3.34 5.81
N CYS A 60 -1.41 -4.40 6.45
CA CYS A 60 -2.73 -4.95 6.17
C CYS A 60 -3.85 -4.27 6.98
N GLN A 61 -3.54 -3.37 7.92
CA GLN A 61 -4.55 -2.61 8.65
C GLN A 61 -5.26 -1.59 7.74
N PRO A 62 -6.59 -1.47 7.84
CA PRO A 62 -7.35 -0.51 7.03
C PRO A 62 -6.86 0.94 7.13
N MET A 63 -6.45 1.39 8.32
CA MET A 63 -5.96 2.76 8.52
C MET A 63 -4.63 3.00 7.79
N VAL A 64 -3.72 2.02 7.80
CA VAL A 64 -2.46 2.11 7.04
C VAL A 64 -2.74 2.14 5.54
N CYS A 65 -3.64 1.28 5.05
CA CYS A 65 -4.09 1.32 3.66
C CYS A 65 -4.64 2.70 3.28
N ALA A 66 -5.51 3.30 4.11
CA ALA A 66 -6.08 4.61 3.86
C ALA A 66 -5.00 5.71 3.78
N LYS A 67 -4.06 5.73 4.74
CA LYS A 67 -2.94 6.69 4.75
C LYS A 67 -2.09 6.56 3.48
N LEU A 68 -1.76 5.34 3.06
CA LEU A 68 -0.99 5.09 1.83
C LEU A 68 -1.75 5.49 0.57
N ILE A 69 -3.08 5.31 0.52
CA ILE A 69 -3.92 5.76 -0.59
C ILE A 69 -3.93 7.29 -0.66
N HIS A 70 -4.16 7.99 0.46
CA HIS A 70 -4.11 9.45 0.49
C HIS A 70 -2.75 9.97 0.05
N TYR A 71 -1.65 9.35 0.51
CA TYR A 71 -0.31 9.68 0.05
C TYR A 71 -0.19 9.50 -1.46
N ALA A 72 -0.59 8.36 -2.02
CA ALA A 72 -0.52 8.09 -3.46
C ALA A 72 -1.23 9.17 -4.28
N ILE A 73 -2.45 9.53 -3.89
CA ILE A 73 -3.24 10.60 -4.53
C ILE A 73 -2.52 11.95 -4.42
N SER A 74 -2.03 12.32 -3.23
CA SER A 74 -1.30 13.57 -3.02
C SER A 74 0.04 13.63 -3.76
N SER A 75 0.63 12.47 -4.08
CA SER A 75 1.88 12.33 -4.83
C SER A 75 1.70 12.52 -6.33
N GLY A 76 0.49 12.85 -6.80
CA GLY A 76 0.18 13.09 -8.21
C GLY A 76 -0.23 11.83 -8.98
N TRP A 77 -0.58 10.73 -8.31
CA TRP A 77 -1.12 9.57 -9.00
C TRP A 77 -2.55 9.82 -9.49
N ASP A 78 -2.73 9.91 -10.80
CA ASP A 78 -4.04 10.02 -11.45
C ASP A 78 -4.72 8.65 -11.56
N TYR A 79 -5.28 8.18 -10.45
CA TYR A 79 -5.95 6.88 -10.36
C TYR A 79 -7.20 6.76 -11.26
N LYS A 80 -7.74 7.87 -11.79
CA LYS A 80 -8.92 7.84 -12.66
C LYS A 80 -8.55 7.57 -14.12
N SER A 81 -7.31 7.83 -14.51
CA SER A 81 -6.81 7.54 -15.84
C SER A 81 -6.38 6.08 -15.98
N GLU A 82 -6.70 5.47 -17.11
CA GLU A 82 -6.22 4.13 -17.42
C GLU A 82 -4.71 4.11 -17.59
N ARG A 83 -4.07 3.00 -17.20
CA ARG A 83 -2.62 2.79 -17.32
C ARG A 83 -1.76 3.82 -16.57
N ALA A 84 -2.35 4.59 -15.65
CA ALA A 84 -1.59 5.46 -14.75
C ALA A 84 -0.88 4.61 -13.68
N VAL A 85 0.37 4.27 -13.97
CA VAL A 85 1.22 3.48 -13.09
C VAL A 85 2.27 4.39 -12.45
N LEU A 86 2.32 4.39 -11.11
CA LEU A 86 3.37 5.09 -10.37
C LEU A 86 4.02 4.12 -9.39
N LYS A 87 5.35 4.19 -9.30
CA LYS A 87 6.15 3.28 -8.46
C LYS A 87 7.00 4.08 -7.48
N LEU A 88 6.95 3.69 -6.21
CA LEU A 88 7.82 4.16 -5.14
C LEU A 88 8.71 3.00 -4.67
N GLN A 89 10.01 3.10 -4.90
CA GLN A 89 10.95 2.03 -4.54
C GLN A 89 11.34 2.02 -3.06
N ASP A 90 11.35 3.19 -2.43
CA ASP A 90 11.71 3.33 -1.03
C ASP A 90 10.45 3.73 -0.24
N GLY A 91 9.65 2.73 0.12
CA GLY A 91 8.44 2.90 0.91
C GLY A 91 8.71 3.08 2.40
N ASP A 92 9.88 2.67 2.88
CA ASP A 92 10.23 2.70 4.30
C ASP A 92 10.15 4.13 4.85
N ILE A 93 10.54 5.13 4.06
CA ILE A 93 10.41 6.55 4.41
C ILE A 93 8.98 6.99 4.74
N LEU A 94 7.97 6.25 4.26
CA LEU A 94 6.56 6.56 4.51
C LEU A 94 6.11 6.13 5.89
N VAL A 95 6.79 5.17 6.53
CA VAL A 95 6.42 4.69 7.86
C VAL A 95 6.54 5.83 8.86
N ASP A 96 7.69 6.49 8.91
CA ASP A 96 7.91 7.64 9.78
C ASP A 96 7.11 8.86 9.33
N ARG A 97 7.12 9.18 8.02
CA ARG A 97 6.45 10.38 7.50
C ARG A 97 4.94 10.38 7.70
N LEU A 98 4.31 9.21 7.69
CA LEU A 98 2.86 9.06 7.83
C LEU A 98 2.47 8.55 9.23
N GLY A 99 3.41 8.29 10.13
CA GLY A 99 3.18 7.68 11.45
C GLY A 99 2.43 6.35 11.32
N LEU A 100 2.98 5.40 10.56
CA LEU A 100 2.38 4.08 10.34
C LEU A 100 2.76 3.07 11.43
N ASP A 101 3.76 3.39 12.24
CA ASP A 101 4.28 2.61 13.36
C ASP A 101 3.41 2.76 14.64
N GLU A 102 2.76 3.91 14.81
CA GLU A 102 1.83 4.17 15.92
C GLU A 102 0.60 3.24 15.93
N VAL A 103 0.33 2.52 14.84
CA VAL A 103 -0.87 1.67 14.71
C VAL A 103 -0.67 0.26 15.30
N ILE A 104 0.52 -0.04 15.84
CA ILE A 104 0.80 -1.27 16.59
C ILE A 104 0.60 -1.09 18.11
N ARG A 105 0.61 0.14 18.62
CA ARG A 105 0.42 0.45 20.05
C ARG A 105 -1.07 0.56 20.43
#